data_AF-A0A7Y7P3R6-F1
#
_entry.id   AF-A0A7Y7P3R6-F1
#
_cell.length_a   1.000
_cell.length_b   1.000
_cell.length_c   1.000
_cell.angle_alpha   90.00
_cell.angle_beta   90.00
_cell.angle_gamma   90.00
#
_symmetry.space_group_name_H-M   'P 1'
#
loop_
_entity.id
_entity.type
_entity.pdbx_description
1 polymer ?
#
loop_
_entity_poly.entity_id
_entity_poly.type
_entity_poly.pdbx_seq_one_letter_code
_entity_poly.pdbx_strand_id
1 'polypeptide(L)'
;MENKISERKVIIFTTCFVVFAGLIRLLNYAIGIVLFYLAFLPFILYRANYYYKLQGKPKTQDDKYRLIVLALLCITITLNLLGIQDVEFFLLFLLMVDFLLVINKKP
;
A
#
# COMPACT_ATOMS: atom_id res chain seq x y z
N MET A 1 27.01 -5.26 -0.98
CA MET A 1 26.01 -4.64 -0.09
C MET A 1 24.73 -4.44 -0.89
N GLU A 2 23.82 -5.42 -0.88
CA GLU A 2 22.52 -5.24 -1.54
C GLU A 2 21.73 -4.15 -0.81
N ASN A 3 21.42 -3.06 -1.51
CA ASN A 3 20.52 -2.02 -1.03
C ASN A 3 19.10 -2.60 -0.90
N LYS A 4 18.83 -3.36 0.17
CA LYS A 4 17.48 -3.75 0.56
C LYS A 4 16.73 -2.48 0.97
N ILE A 5 15.88 -1.98 0.09
CA ILE A 5 14.93 -0.92 0.44
C ILE A 5 14.11 -1.43 1.63
N SER A 6 14.23 -0.74 2.76
CA SER A 6 13.51 -1.06 3.99
C SER A 6 12.01 -0.88 3.78
N GLU A 7 11.21 -1.85 4.25
CA GLU A 7 9.74 -1.82 4.17
C GLU A 7 9.17 -0.46 4.67
N ARG A 8 9.76 0.08 5.74
CA ARG A 8 9.38 1.38 6.32
C ARG A 8 9.54 2.53 5.32
N LYS A 9 10.61 2.52 4.53
CA LYS A 9 10.87 3.58 3.53
C LYS A 9 9.81 3.57 2.43
N VAL A 10 9.35 2.40 2.00
CA VAL A 10 8.30 2.26 0.97
C VAL A 10 6.97 2.82 1.48
N ILE A 11 6.61 2.53 2.73
CA ILE A 11 5.37 3.02 3.34
C ILE A 11 5.44 4.55 3.54
N ILE A 12 6.56 5.07 4.02
CA ILE A 12 6.76 6.53 4.17
C ILE A 12 6.67 7.22 2.81
N PHE A 13 7.34 6.68 1.79
CA PHE A 13 7.26 7.21 0.43
C PHE A 13 5.82 7.23 -0.09
N THR A 14 5.09 6.13 0.07
CA THR A 14 3.67 6.02 -0.31
C THR A 14 2.83 7.08 0.40
N THR A 15 3.05 7.27 1.70
CA THR A 15 2.34 8.27 2.50
C THR A 15 2.62 9.70 2.02
N CYS A 16 3.89 10.03 1.80
CA CYS A 16 4.27 11.34 1.26
C CYS A 16 3.65 11.59 -0.12
N PHE A 17 3.62 10.58 -0.97
CA PHE A 17 3.04 10.69 -2.31
C PHE A 17 1.51 10.82 -2.25
N VAL A 18 0.84 10.11 -1.35
CA VAL A 18 -0.59 10.29 -1.07
C VAL A 18 -0.90 11.72 -0.63
N VAL A 19 -0.12 12.29 0.30
CA VAL A 19 -0.31 13.68 0.75
C VAL A 19 -0.13 14.65 -0.41
N PHE A 20 0.91 14.45 -1.22
CA PHE A 20 1.15 15.25 -2.42
C PHE A 20 0.00 15.14 -3.43
N ALA A 21 -0.53 13.95 -3.68
CA ALA A 21 -1.70 13.74 -4.53
C ALA A 21 -2.94 14.45 -3.99
N GLY A 22 -3.14 14.44 -2.66
CA GLY A 22 -4.18 15.20 -1.97
C GLY A 22 -4.07 16.70 -2.21
N LEU A 23 -2.86 17.27 -2.13
CA LEU A 23 -2.62 18.69 -2.45
C LEU A 23 -2.92 19.00 -3.92
N ILE A 24 -2.50 18.14 -4.85
CA ILE A 24 -2.82 18.32 -6.28
C ILE A 24 -4.33 18.25 -6.52
N ARG A 25 -5.05 17.38 -5.80
CA ARG A 25 -6.51 17.26 -5.93
C ARG A 25 -7.24 18.56 -5.61
N LEU A 26 -6.71 19.38 -4.69
CA LEU A 26 -7.26 20.71 -4.38
C LEU A 26 -7.16 21.67 -5.58
N LEU A 27 -6.16 21.51 -6.44
CA LEU A 27 -5.94 22.33 -7.63
C LEU A 27 -6.62 21.73 -8.87
N ASN A 28 -6.56 20.42 -9.03
CA ASN A 28 -7.16 19.67 -10.11
C ASN A 28 -7.61 18.29 -9.62
N TYR A 29 -8.93 18.14 -9.48
CA TYR A 29 -9.54 16.92 -8.95
C TYR A 29 -9.19 15.67 -9.77
N ALA A 30 -9.28 15.76 -11.10
CA ALA A 30 -9.05 14.62 -12.00
C ALA A 30 -7.59 14.15 -12.01
N ILE A 31 -6.63 15.06 -11.89
CA ILE A 31 -5.22 14.68 -11.79
C ILE A 31 -4.94 14.12 -10.39
N GLY A 32 -5.45 14.77 -9.35
CA GLY A 32 -5.24 14.35 -7.96
C GLY A 32 -5.75 12.94 -7.67
N ILE A 33 -6.93 12.57 -8.20
CA ILE A 33 -7.49 11.23 -8.01
C ILE A 33 -6.64 10.14 -8.69
N VAL A 34 -6.12 10.41 -9.89
CA VAL A 34 -5.22 9.47 -10.59
C VAL A 34 -3.91 9.32 -9.83
N LEU A 35 -3.32 10.43 -9.38
CA LEU A 35 -2.09 10.40 -8.58
C LEU A 35 -2.29 9.69 -7.24
N PHE A 36 -3.47 9.80 -6.64
CA PHE A 36 -3.78 9.11 -5.39
C PHE A 36 -3.69 7.59 -5.55
N TYR A 37 -4.31 7.02 -6.60
CA TYR A 37 -4.19 5.58 -6.87
C TYR A 37 -2.77 5.16 -7.28
N LEU A 38 -2.09 5.99 -8.08
CA LEU A 38 -0.69 5.76 -8.46
C LEU A 38 0.25 5.75 -7.26
N ALA A 39 -0.04 6.51 -6.21
CA ALA A 39 0.77 6.54 -5.00
C ALA A 39 0.88 5.17 -4.32
N PHE A 40 -0.16 4.31 -4.43
CA PHE A 40 -0.16 2.96 -3.87
C PHE A 40 0.58 1.93 -4.75
N LEU A 41 0.84 2.25 -6.02
CA LEU A 41 1.45 1.30 -6.96
C LEU A 41 2.85 0.82 -6.50
N PRO A 42 3.79 1.69 -6.06
CA PRO A 42 5.08 1.24 -5.55
C PRO A 42 4.97 0.32 -4.33
N PHE A 43 4.02 0.58 -3.43
CA PHE A 43 3.76 -0.26 -2.27
C PHE A 43 3.26 -1.66 -2.67
N ILE A 44 2.27 -1.72 -3.57
CA ILE A 44 1.70 -2.97 -4.08
C ILE A 44 2.78 -3.79 -4.77
N LEU A 45 3.56 -3.17 -5.67
CA LEU A 45 4.63 -3.85 -6.41
C LEU A 45 5.72 -4.39 -5.47
N TYR A 46 6.12 -3.60 -4.48
CA TYR A 46 7.09 -4.02 -3.48
C TYR A 46 6.59 -5.25 -2.71
N ARG A 47 5.35 -5.21 -2.21
CA ARG A 47 4.73 -6.31 -1.46
C ARG A 47 4.51 -7.54 -2.33
N ALA A 48 4.03 -7.39 -3.55
CA ALA A 48 3.86 -8.48 -4.51
C ALA A 48 5.19 -9.17 -4.81
N ASN A 49 6.27 -8.40 -5.04
CA ASN A 49 7.61 -8.96 -5.27
C ASN A 49 8.15 -9.69 -4.04
N TYR A 50 7.90 -9.19 -2.82
CA TYR A 50 8.24 -9.91 -1.59
C TYR A 50 7.56 -11.29 -1.53
N TYR A 51 6.26 -11.36 -1.77
CA TYR A 51 5.54 -12.64 -1.74
C TYR A 51 5.88 -13.57 -2.90
N TYR A 52 6.23 -13.03 -4.07
CA TYR A 52 6.75 -13.82 -5.17
C TYR A 52 8.08 -14.50 -4.79
N LYS A 53 8.99 -13.77 -4.13
CA LYS A 53 10.26 -14.33 -3.63
C LYS A 53 10.11 -15.24 -2.41
N LEU A 54 8.98 -15.15 -1.70
CA LEU A 54 8.65 -16.00 -0.55
C LEU A 54 7.95 -17.31 -0.96
N GLN A 55 7.67 -17.52 -2.25
CA GLN A 55 7.09 -18.77 -2.74
C GLN A 55 7.96 -19.97 -2.31
N GLY A 56 7.32 -21.00 -1.73
CA GLY A 56 8.00 -22.20 -1.23
C GLY A 56 8.64 -22.07 0.17
N LYS A 57 8.57 -20.91 0.83
CA LYS A 57 9.08 -20.72 2.21
C LYS A 57 7.94 -20.70 3.24
N PRO A 58 8.20 -21.12 4.49
CA PRO A 58 7.20 -21.04 5.56
C PRO A 58 6.82 -19.58 5.82
N LYS A 59 5.51 -19.29 5.82
CA LYS A 59 4.96 -17.97 6.11
C LYS A 59 4.73 -17.81 7.61
N THR A 60 5.22 -16.72 8.19
CA THR A 60 4.89 -16.35 9.56
C THR A 60 3.43 -15.90 9.66
N GLN A 61 2.89 -15.81 10.87
CA GLN A 61 1.54 -15.29 11.08
C GLN A 61 1.41 -13.83 10.61
N ASP A 62 2.44 -13.01 10.84
CA ASP A 62 2.51 -11.63 10.34
C ASP A 62 2.48 -11.57 8.81
N ASP A 63 3.16 -12.49 8.12
CA ASP A 63 3.13 -12.58 6.65
C ASP A 63 1.71 -12.88 6.13
N LYS A 64 0.89 -13.63 6.88
CA LYS A 64 -0.51 -13.91 6.51
C LYS A 64 -1.37 -12.65 6.65
N TYR A 65 -1.26 -11.93 7.76
CA TYR A 65 -2.01 -10.68 7.96
C TYR A 65 -1.65 -9.63 6.91
N ARG A 66 -0.35 -9.46 6.61
CA ARG A 66 0.11 -8.53 5.58
C ARG A 66 -0.38 -8.92 4.18
N LEU A 67 -0.53 -10.22 3.89
CA LEU A 67 -1.09 -10.69 2.62
C LEU A 67 -2.57 -10.36 2.51
N ILE A 68 -3.31 -10.49 3.61
CA ILE A 68 -4.73 -10.08 3.70
C ILE A 68 -4.84 -8.57 3.46
N VAL A 69 -3.98 -7.76 4.09
CA VAL A 69 -3.97 -6.30 3.88
C VAL A 69 -3.69 -5.96 2.41
N LEU A 70 -2.71 -6.61 1.78
CA LEU A 70 -2.42 -6.42 0.35
C LEU A 70 -3.63 -6.79 -0.52
N ALA A 71 -4.28 -7.93 -0.25
CA ALA A 71 -5.44 -8.38 -1.00
C ALA A 71 -6.61 -7.40 -0.86
N LEU A 72 -6.92 -6.94 0.36
CA LEU A 72 -7.95 -5.94 0.61
C LEU A 72 -7.63 -4.63 -0.11
N LEU A 73 -6.36 -4.19 -0.10
CA LEU A 73 -5.94 -2.96 -0.77
C LEU A 73 -6.18 -3.06 -2.28
N CYS A 74 -5.79 -4.17 -2.92
CA CYS A 74 -6.08 -4.41 -4.33
C CYS A 74 -7.59 -4.43 -4.62
N ILE A 75 -8.38 -5.13 -3.81
CA ILE A 75 -9.84 -5.21 -3.97
C ILE A 75 -10.46 -3.82 -3.87
N THR A 76 -10.11 -3.04 -2.84
CA THR A 76 -10.65 -1.68 -2.64
C THR A 76 -10.27 -0.76 -3.79
N ILE A 77 -9.03 -0.82 -4.31
CA ILE A 77 -8.65 -0.04 -5.50
C ILE A 77 -9.52 -0.44 -6.69
N THR A 78 -9.69 -1.73 -6.96
CA THR A 78 -10.51 -2.20 -8.09
C THR A 78 -11.97 -1.76 -7.94
N LEU A 79 -12.56 -1.90 -6.76
CA LEU A 79 -13.95 -1.49 -6.51
C LEU A 79 -14.15 0.01 -6.67
N ASN A 80 -13.22 0.83 -6.17
CA ASN A 80 -13.29 2.28 -6.35
C ASN A 80 -13.13 2.68 -7.83
N LEU A 81 -12.21 2.03 -8.57
CA LEU A 81 -12.04 2.32 -10.00
C LEU A 81 -13.24 1.91 -10.86
N LEU A 82 -14.00 0.88 -10.44
CA LEU A 82 -15.25 0.48 -11.08
C LEU A 82 -16.45 1.37 -10.68
N GLY A 83 -16.26 2.33 -9.78
CA GLY A 83 -17.34 3.18 -9.27
C GLY A 83 -18.35 2.45 -8.40
N ILE A 84 -17.99 1.28 -7.86
CA ILE A 84 -18.86 0.48 -6.98
C ILE A 84 -18.89 1.10 -5.57
N GLN A 85 -17.80 1.74 -5.17
CA GLN A 85 -17.66 2.40 -3.86
C GLN A 85 -16.78 3.66 -3.99
N ASP A 86 -16.88 4.58 -3.02
CA ASP A 86 -16.03 5.77 -2.90
C ASP A 86 -15.28 5.78 -1.55
N VAL A 87 -14.55 4.70 -1.24
CA VAL A 87 -13.89 4.52 0.07
C VAL A 87 -12.37 4.71 -0.03
N GLU A 88 -11.95 5.84 -0.61
CA GLU A 88 -10.53 6.21 -0.73
C GLU A 88 -9.83 6.28 0.65
N PHE A 89 -10.56 6.74 1.67
CA PHE A 89 -10.06 6.78 3.05
C PHE A 89 -9.71 5.38 3.60
N PHE A 90 -10.41 4.33 3.16
CA PHE A 90 -10.13 2.96 3.62
C PHE A 90 -8.75 2.47 3.13
N LEU A 91 -8.26 2.96 1.98
CA LEU A 91 -6.91 2.64 1.51
C LEU A 91 -5.83 3.20 2.45
N LEU A 92 -6.05 4.39 3.02
CA LEU A 92 -5.17 4.98 4.03
C LEU A 92 -5.16 4.15 5.32
N PHE A 93 -6.34 3.69 5.73
CA PHE A 93 -6.49 2.82 6.88
C PHE A 93 -5.72 1.50 6.69
N LEU A 94 -5.83 0.86 5.52
CA LEU A 94 -5.09 -0.37 5.20
C LEU A 94 -3.57 -0.14 5.20
N LEU A 95 -3.10 0.99 4.66
CA LEU A 95 -1.68 1.36 4.69
C LEU A 95 -1.18 1.53 6.13
N MET A 96 -1.98 2.17 7.00
CA MET A 96 -1.67 2.31 8.42
C MET A 96 -1.61 0.95 9.14
N VAL A 97 -2.53 0.03 8.86
CA VAL A 97 -2.50 -1.33 9.41
C VAL A 97 -1.21 -2.05 9.02
N ASP A 98 -0.81 -1.98 7.75
CA ASP A 98 0.46 -2.58 7.30
C ASP A 98 1.67 -1.96 8.00
N PHE A 99 1.69 -0.63 8.18
CA PHE A 99 2.73 0.07 8.93
C PHE A 99 2.86 -0.42 10.37
N LEU A 100 1.73 -0.60 11.07
CA LEU A 100 1.72 -1.13 12.43
C LEU A 100 2.27 -2.56 12.48
N LEU A 101 1.93 -3.40 11.50
CA LEU A 101 2.51 -4.75 11.39
C LEU A 101 4.01 -4.73 11.08
N VAL A 102 4.52 -3.68 10.43
CA VAL A 102 5.96 -3.49 10.15
C VAL A 102 6.74 -3.02 11.38
N ILE A 103 6.14 -2.17 12.21
CA ILE A 103 6.79 -1.66 13.41
C ILE A 103 6.69 -2.64 14.58
N ASN A 104 5.55 -3.30 14.76
CA ASN A 104 5.30 -4.20 15.89
C ASN A 104 5.86 -5.62 15.70
N LYS A 105 6.57 -5.88 14.59
CA LYS A 105 7.24 -7.15 14.38
C LYS A 105 8.30 -7.33 15.48
N LYS A 106 8.02 -8.20 16.45
CA LYS A 106 8.98 -8.57 17.50
C LYS A 106 10.22 -9.18 16.83
N PRO A 107 11.43 -8.85 17.32
CA PRO A 107 12.68 -9.43 16.79
C PRO A 107 12.71 -10.94 16.94
#